data_AF-A0A538FH52-F1
#
_entry.id   AF-A0A538FH52-F1
#
_cell.length_a   1.000
_cell.length_b   1.000
_cell.length_c   1.000
_cell.angle_alpha   90.00
_cell.angle_beta   90.00
_cell.angle_gamma   90.00
#
_symmetry.space_group_name_H-M   'P 1'
#
loop_
_entity.id
_entity.type
_entity.pdbx_description
1 polymer ?
#
loop_
_entity_poly.entity_id
_entity_poly.type
_entity_poly.pdbx_seq_one_letter_code
_entity_poly.pdbx_strand_id
1 'polypeptide(L)'
;MLPAALSRRARPGLAALAAAAVALAASLACVPGAAADATGPAAPDPHVQRSALMVKIAELTDRMDATEASVVDAQLRESAASGALSQARGRLRDRAVSAYIRGRVVPAAAMDGPSVYLEIAAHKQEDVVRQFRAARDAAGADQQRAEGATGELRKLDTQLQQARATLDAAVAADDARRQWEADAHAAELRASDDARQRAMSATSADWSAQAGAAP
;
A
#
# COMPACT_ATOMS: atom_id res chain seq x y z
N MET A 1 -15.01 16.92 37.21
CA MET A 1 -16.17 17.43 36.43
C MET A 1 -15.79 17.43 34.96
N LEU A 2 -16.38 16.52 34.17
CA LEU A 2 -16.50 16.57 32.70
C LEU A 2 -17.78 17.39 32.38
N PRO A 3 -18.01 17.96 31.15
CA PRO A 3 -17.82 17.27 29.88
C PRO A 3 -17.42 18.09 28.61
N ALA A 4 -16.96 17.32 27.60
CA ALA A 4 -17.27 17.34 26.16
C ALA A 4 -17.39 18.66 25.35
N ALA A 5 -16.52 18.78 24.33
CA ALA A 5 -16.82 19.34 23.00
C ALA A 5 -15.85 18.72 21.98
N LEU A 6 -16.15 17.57 21.38
CA LEU A 6 -16.83 17.42 20.08
C LEU A 6 -16.36 18.39 18.99
N SER A 7 -15.41 17.93 18.17
CA SER A 7 -15.25 18.39 16.78
C SER A 7 -14.83 17.24 15.88
N ARG A 8 -15.74 16.25 15.75
CA ARG A 8 -15.77 15.33 14.60
C ARG A 8 -16.13 16.14 13.36
N ARG A 9 -15.15 16.59 12.58
CA ARG A 9 -15.38 16.94 11.16
C ARG A 9 -15.37 15.65 10.34
N ALA A 10 -16.56 15.06 10.22
CA ALA A 10 -16.84 14.00 9.27
C ALA A 10 -16.56 14.51 7.85
N ARG A 11 -15.79 13.75 7.06
CA ARG A 11 -15.61 13.93 5.62
C ARG A 11 -16.75 13.16 4.92
N PRO A 12 -17.76 13.81 4.33
CA PRO A 12 -18.73 13.12 3.50
C PRO A 12 -18.19 13.14 2.07
N GLY A 13 -17.56 12.07 1.62
CA GLY A 13 -17.00 12.06 0.25
C GLY A 13 -16.51 10.73 -0.29
N LEU A 14 -16.40 9.68 0.52
CA LEU A 14 -15.85 8.38 0.07
C LEU A 14 -16.86 7.23 0.05
N ALA A 15 -18.11 7.45 0.46
CA ALA A 15 -19.14 6.40 0.44
C ALA A 15 -19.90 6.32 -0.91
N ALA A 16 -19.87 7.36 -1.74
CA ALA A 16 -20.61 7.39 -3.01
C ALA A 16 -19.86 6.71 -4.18
N LEU A 17 -18.55 6.49 -4.05
CA LEU A 17 -17.71 5.94 -5.14
C LEU A 17 -17.61 4.40 -5.10
N ALA A 18 -17.92 3.78 -3.96
CA ALA A 18 -17.94 2.32 -3.83
C ALA A 18 -19.21 1.68 -4.44
N ALA A 19 -20.32 2.41 -4.51
CA ALA A 19 -21.58 1.89 -5.06
C ALA A 19 -21.61 1.87 -6.60
N ALA A 20 -20.80 2.69 -7.27
CA ALA A 20 -20.76 2.76 -8.74
C ALA A 20 -19.89 1.66 -9.38
N ALA A 21 -18.92 1.10 -8.64
CA ALA A 21 -18.03 0.06 -9.16
C ALA A 21 -18.70 -1.33 -9.22
N VAL A 22 -19.67 -1.61 -8.34
CA VAL A 22 -20.38 -2.90 -8.32
C VAL A 22 -21.46 -2.98 -9.41
N ALA A 23 -22.02 -1.85 -9.85
CA ALA A 23 -23.02 -1.81 -10.91
C ALA A 23 -22.43 -2.00 -12.32
N LEU A 24 -21.14 -1.70 -12.54
CA LEU A 24 -20.49 -1.85 -13.86
C LEU A 24 -19.93 -3.26 -14.11
N ALA A 25 -19.78 -4.08 -13.07
CA ALA A 25 -19.34 -5.47 -13.21
C ALA A 25 -20.48 -6.44 -13.56
N ALA A 26 -21.74 -6.04 -13.33
CA ALA A 26 -22.92 -6.88 -13.57
C ALA A 26 -23.45 -6.81 -15.02
N SER A 27 -23.00 -5.86 -15.84
CA SER A 27 -23.55 -5.61 -17.19
C SER A 27 -22.80 -6.29 -18.34
N LEU A 28 -21.75 -7.09 -18.07
CA LEU A 28 -21.01 -7.83 -19.10
C LEU A 28 -21.37 -9.34 -19.18
N ALA A 29 -22.34 -9.80 -18.41
CA ALA A 29 -22.77 -11.21 -18.38
C ALA A 29 -24.06 -11.45 -19.19
N CYS A 30 -24.08 -11.09 -20.47
CA CYS A 30 -25.11 -11.60 -21.39
C CYS A 30 -24.72 -11.48 -22.87
N VAL A 31 -23.95 -12.44 -23.39
CA VAL A 31 -24.01 -12.85 -24.80
C VAL A 31 -23.76 -14.36 -24.88
N PRO A 32 -24.75 -15.19 -25.24
CA PRO A 32 -24.52 -16.58 -25.60
C PRO A 32 -24.22 -16.67 -27.10
N GLY A 33 -23.21 -17.45 -27.47
CA GLY A 33 -23.06 -17.97 -28.83
C GLY A 33 -21.79 -17.53 -29.56
N ALA A 34 -20.81 -18.42 -29.60
CA ALA A 34 -20.24 -18.93 -30.84
C ALA A 34 -19.22 -20.01 -30.48
N ALA A 35 -19.51 -21.25 -30.88
CA ALA A 35 -18.47 -22.25 -31.06
C ALA A 35 -17.52 -21.72 -32.14
N ALA A 36 -16.33 -21.30 -31.71
CA ALA A 36 -15.22 -21.02 -32.58
C ALA A 36 -14.03 -21.79 -32.02
N ASP A 37 -13.58 -22.78 -32.79
CA ASP A 37 -12.24 -23.34 -32.70
C ASP A 37 -11.24 -22.20 -32.60
N ALA A 38 -10.61 -22.09 -31.44
CA ALA A 38 -9.47 -21.23 -31.23
C ALA A 38 -8.45 -22.02 -30.43
N THR A 39 -7.55 -22.68 -31.15
CA THR A 39 -6.19 -23.00 -30.70
C THR A 39 -5.44 -21.69 -30.46
N GLY A 40 -5.87 -20.92 -29.46
CA GLY A 40 -5.10 -19.87 -28.82
C GLY A 40 -4.09 -20.50 -27.85
N PRO A 41 -3.06 -19.76 -27.41
CA PRO A 41 -2.19 -20.24 -26.34
C PRO A 41 -3.08 -20.62 -25.17
N ALA A 42 -3.00 -21.89 -24.74
CA ALA A 42 -3.78 -22.41 -23.64
C ALA A 42 -3.74 -21.41 -22.48
N ALA A 43 -4.92 -20.99 -22.00
CA ALA A 43 -5.01 -20.08 -20.88
C ALA A 43 -4.09 -20.58 -19.76
N PRO A 44 -3.19 -19.73 -19.22
CA PRO A 44 -2.23 -20.20 -18.24
C PRO A 44 -2.96 -20.86 -17.09
N ASP A 45 -2.47 -22.02 -16.64
CA ASP A 45 -3.09 -22.80 -15.57
C ASP A 45 -3.40 -21.89 -14.36
N PRO A 46 -4.66 -21.83 -13.86
CA PRO A 46 -5.04 -20.99 -12.73
C PRO A 46 -4.18 -21.26 -11.49
N HIS A 47 -3.73 -22.50 -11.28
CA HIS A 47 -2.82 -22.82 -10.17
C HIS A 47 -1.45 -22.18 -10.34
N VAL A 48 -0.93 -22.14 -11.57
CA VAL A 48 0.33 -21.46 -11.89
C VAL A 48 0.18 -19.96 -11.69
N GLN A 49 -0.91 -19.35 -12.17
CA GLN A 49 -1.17 -17.92 -11.97
C GLN A 49 -1.28 -17.56 -10.48
N ARG A 50 -2.00 -18.36 -9.70
CA ARG A 50 -2.13 -18.18 -8.25
C ARG A 50 -0.78 -18.28 -7.53
N SER A 51 0.02 -19.30 -7.85
CA SER A 51 1.35 -19.47 -7.25
C SER A 51 2.27 -18.29 -7.58
N ALA A 52 2.23 -17.79 -8.82
CA ALA A 52 2.99 -16.62 -9.25
C ALA A 52 2.55 -15.35 -8.48
N LEU A 53 1.25 -15.17 -8.24
CA LEU A 53 0.75 -14.07 -7.41
C LEU A 53 1.22 -14.17 -5.96
N MET A 54 1.24 -15.37 -5.38
CA MET A 54 1.77 -15.56 -4.02
C MET A 54 3.26 -15.23 -3.93
N VAL A 55 4.06 -15.67 -4.90
CA VAL A 55 5.50 -15.31 -4.99
C VAL A 55 5.67 -13.80 -5.13
N LYS A 56 4.89 -13.17 -5.99
CA LYS A 56 4.93 -11.71 -6.17
C LYS A 56 4.55 -10.96 -4.89
N ILE A 57 3.55 -11.43 -4.14
CA ILE A 57 3.15 -10.84 -2.86
C ILE A 57 4.28 -10.98 -1.83
N ALA A 58 4.92 -12.15 -1.76
CA ALA A 58 6.07 -12.36 -0.87
C ALA A 58 7.22 -11.39 -1.23
N GLU A 59 7.58 -11.30 -2.51
CA GLU A 59 8.63 -10.39 -2.97
C GLU A 59 8.30 -8.91 -2.69
N LEU A 60 7.04 -8.49 -2.89
CA LEU A 60 6.60 -7.14 -2.55
C LEU A 60 6.66 -6.88 -1.04
N THR A 61 6.37 -7.89 -0.23
CA THR A 61 6.45 -7.79 1.24
C THR A 61 7.91 -7.64 1.68
N ASP A 62 8.83 -8.45 1.16
CA ASP A 62 10.27 -8.34 1.44
C ASP A 62 10.82 -6.96 1.03
N ARG A 63 10.41 -6.46 -0.14
CA ARG A 63 10.79 -5.11 -0.59
C ARG A 63 10.19 -4.02 0.29
N MET A 64 8.97 -4.20 0.80
CA MET A 64 8.31 -3.28 1.71
C MET A 64 9.09 -3.20 3.02
N ASP A 65 9.42 -4.35 3.63
CA ASP A 65 10.18 -4.43 4.88
C ASP A 65 11.56 -3.75 4.75
N ALA A 66 12.26 -3.98 3.63
CA ALA A 66 13.53 -3.31 3.34
C ALA A 66 13.36 -1.78 3.18
N THR A 67 12.26 -1.34 2.58
CA THR A 67 11.96 0.09 2.40
C THR A 67 11.55 0.74 3.71
N GLU A 68 10.83 0.06 4.59
CA GLU A 68 10.50 0.54 5.94
C GLU A 68 11.78 0.79 6.76
N ALA A 69 12.74 -0.12 6.71
CA ALA A 69 14.05 0.09 7.33
C ALA A 69 14.77 1.34 6.77
N SER A 70 14.70 1.56 5.46
CA SER A 70 15.25 2.75 4.80
C SER A 70 14.53 4.04 5.22
N VAL A 71 13.20 4.00 5.41
CA VAL A 71 12.42 5.14 5.91
C VAL A 71 12.86 5.50 7.33
N VAL A 72 13.04 4.51 8.21
CA VAL A 72 13.50 4.76 9.59
C VAL A 72 14.91 5.36 9.59
N ASP A 73 15.83 4.84 8.80
CA ASP A 73 17.18 5.40 8.67
C ASP A 73 17.15 6.85 8.14
N ALA A 74 16.33 7.12 7.12
CA ALA A 74 16.17 8.46 6.58
C ALA A 74 15.57 9.44 7.61
N GLN A 75 14.57 9.03 8.39
CA GLN A 75 13.99 9.83 9.46
C GLN A 75 14.98 10.11 10.59
N LEU A 76 15.81 9.13 10.95
CA LEU A 76 16.88 9.32 11.93
C LEU A 76 17.89 10.36 11.42
N ARG A 77 18.31 10.28 10.16
CA ARG A 77 19.20 11.27 9.53
C ARG A 77 18.58 12.66 9.49
N GLU A 78 17.31 12.77 9.11
CA GLU A 78 16.56 14.04 9.12
C GLU A 78 16.52 14.66 10.53
N SER A 79 16.25 13.86 11.56
CA SER A 79 16.21 14.33 12.95
C SER A 79 17.57 14.83 13.43
N ALA A 80 18.65 14.13 13.07
CA ALA A 80 20.02 14.51 13.38
C ALA A 80 20.42 15.82 12.67
N ALA A 81 20.09 15.94 11.38
CA ALA A 81 20.35 17.14 10.58
C ALA A 81 19.57 18.35 11.11
N SER A 82 18.31 18.14 11.52
CA SER A 82 17.49 19.18 12.17
C SER A 82 18.08 19.63 13.50
N GLY A 83 18.59 18.70 14.31
CA GLY A 83 19.32 19.00 15.54
C GLY A 83 20.58 19.83 15.29
N ALA A 84 21.39 19.44 14.30
CA ALA A 84 22.60 20.15 13.90
C ALA A 84 22.29 21.57 13.40
N LEU A 85 21.23 21.74 12.59
CA LEU A 85 20.77 23.03 12.12
C LEU A 85 20.29 23.94 13.26
N SER A 86 19.53 23.39 14.22
CA SER A 86 19.11 24.13 15.41
C SER A 86 20.31 24.61 16.23
N GLN A 87 21.32 23.75 16.41
CA GLN A 87 22.55 24.11 17.10
C GLN A 87 23.34 25.19 16.35
N ALA A 88 23.47 25.09 15.02
CA ALA A 88 24.12 26.08 14.19
C ALA A 88 23.41 27.45 14.28
N ARG A 89 22.07 27.45 14.27
CA ARG A 89 21.25 28.66 14.48
C ARG A 89 21.49 29.27 15.86
N GLY A 90 21.62 28.45 16.90
CA GLY A 90 21.98 28.88 18.26
C GLY A 90 23.32 29.60 18.28
N ARG A 91 24.37 28.97 17.72
CA ARG A 91 25.72 29.58 17.65
C ARG A 91 25.72 30.90 16.87
N LEU A 92 24.98 30.98 15.78
CA LEU A 92 24.85 32.21 14.98
C LEU A 92 24.18 33.32 15.80
N ARG A 93 23.10 32.99 16.53
CA ARG A 93 22.39 33.92 17.41
C ARG A 93 23.28 34.40 18.55
N ASP A 94 23.97 33.50 19.26
CA ASP A 94 24.83 33.86 20.39
C ASP A 94 25.96 34.79 19.94
N ARG A 95 26.50 34.56 18.74
CA ARG A 95 27.53 35.41 18.15
C ARG A 95 26.98 36.78 17.73
N ALA A 96 25.80 36.83 17.13
CA ALA A 96 25.14 38.09 16.81
C ALA A 96 24.82 38.92 18.06
N VAL A 97 24.34 38.28 19.13
CA VAL A 97 24.08 38.93 20.43
C VAL A 97 25.39 39.42 21.05
N SER A 98 26.44 38.60 21.03
CA SER A 98 27.77 39.00 21.54
C SER A 98 28.34 40.21 20.77
N ALA A 99 28.20 40.22 19.44
CA ALA A 99 28.62 41.33 18.60
C ALA A 99 27.79 42.60 18.88
N TYR A 100 26.47 42.47 19.06
CA TYR A 100 25.60 43.59 19.42
C TYR A 100 25.96 44.20 20.79
N ILE A 101 26.13 43.35 21.81
CA ILE A 101 26.49 43.80 23.16
C ILE A 101 27.88 44.46 23.15
N ARG A 102 28.89 43.82 22.57
CA ARG A 102 30.25 44.41 22.53
C ARG A 102 30.30 45.66 21.64
N GLY A 103 29.68 45.63 20.47
CA GLY A 103 29.63 46.78 19.56
C GLY A 103 28.95 48.00 20.17
N ARG A 104 28.08 47.81 21.18
CA ARG A 104 27.45 48.90 21.94
C ARG A 104 28.33 49.45 23.08
N VAL A 105 29.32 48.69 23.55
CA VAL A 105 30.12 49.00 24.76
C VAL A 105 31.58 49.34 24.43
N VAL A 106 32.05 49.05 23.21
CA VAL A 106 33.43 49.34 22.77
C VAL A 106 33.55 50.84 22.42
N PRO A 107 34.35 51.63 23.16
CA PRO A 107 34.61 53.04 22.82
C PRO A 107 35.44 53.11 21.52
N ALA A 108 35.26 54.19 20.74
CA ALA A 108 35.94 54.37 19.45
C ALA A 108 37.47 54.20 19.51
N ALA A 109 38.10 54.53 20.65
CA ALA A 109 39.53 54.35 20.89
C ALA A 109 40.00 52.88 20.96
N ALA A 110 39.09 51.91 21.15
CA ALA A 110 39.41 50.48 21.12
C ALA A 110 39.30 49.86 19.71
N MET A 111 38.80 50.62 18.72
CA MET A 111 38.83 50.25 17.30
C MET A 111 40.23 50.45 16.68
N ASP A 112 41.14 51.16 17.35
CA ASP A 112 42.56 51.33 16.95
C ASP A 112 43.46 50.15 17.38
N GLY A 113 42.87 49.05 17.86
CA GLY A 113 43.61 47.82 18.19
C GLY A 113 44.16 47.11 16.93
N PRO A 114 45.19 46.24 17.07
CA PRO A 114 45.88 45.64 15.93
C PRO A 114 44.94 44.91 14.96
N SER A 115 45.02 45.25 13.67
CA SER A 115 44.11 44.82 12.58
C SER A 115 43.88 43.31 12.50
N VAL A 116 44.89 42.52 12.90
CA VAL A 116 44.88 41.05 12.91
C VAL A 116 43.71 40.47 13.71
N TYR A 117 43.29 41.12 14.81
CA TYR A 117 42.16 40.61 15.61
C TYR A 117 40.81 40.78 14.91
N LEU A 118 40.64 41.84 14.12
CA LEU A 118 39.43 42.08 13.34
C LEU A 118 39.35 41.11 12.15
N GLU A 119 40.48 40.84 11.50
CA GLU A 119 40.58 39.85 10.41
C GLU A 119 40.24 38.43 10.90
N ILE A 120 40.79 38.00 12.04
CA ILE A 120 40.44 36.71 12.64
C ILE A 120 38.96 36.65 13.04
N ALA A 121 38.40 37.75 13.53
CA ALA A 121 36.98 37.82 13.89
C ALA A 121 36.06 37.70 12.66
N ALA A 122 36.43 38.35 11.55
CA ALA A 122 35.73 38.28 10.27
C ALA A 122 35.80 36.87 9.66
N HIS A 123 36.98 36.26 9.61
CA HIS A 123 37.14 34.86 9.15
C HIS A 123 36.27 33.89 9.95
N LYS A 124 36.29 34.01 11.28
CA LYS A 124 35.43 33.19 12.14
C LYS A 124 33.93 33.43 11.92
N GLN A 125 33.52 34.62 11.47
CA GLN A 125 32.12 34.91 11.13
C GLN A 125 31.74 34.24 9.80
N GLU A 126 32.60 34.34 8.79
CA GLU A 126 32.41 33.66 7.50
C GLU A 126 32.31 32.15 7.69
N ASP A 127 33.15 31.56 8.54
CA ASP A 127 33.12 30.12 8.85
C ASP A 127 31.81 29.69 9.50
N VAL A 128 31.28 30.46 10.46
CA VAL A 128 29.99 30.15 11.10
C VAL A 128 28.83 30.23 10.10
N VAL A 129 28.83 31.24 9.22
CA VAL A 129 27.79 31.37 8.18
C VAL A 129 27.89 30.23 7.16
N ARG A 130 29.12 29.86 6.76
CA ARG A 130 29.39 28.74 5.86
C ARG A 130 28.90 27.41 6.45
N GLN A 131 29.22 27.15 7.71
CA GLN A 131 28.76 25.96 8.43
C GLN A 131 27.23 25.92 8.56
N PHE A 132 26.59 27.07 8.83
CA PHE A 132 25.13 27.15 8.88
C PHE A 132 24.48 26.82 7.53
N ARG A 133 25.01 27.37 6.43
CA ARG A 133 24.51 27.06 5.08
C ARG A 133 24.67 25.58 4.74
N ALA A 134 25.85 25.02 4.98
CA ALA A 134 26.10 23.60 4.77
C ALA A 134 25.16 22.71 5.60
N ALA A 135 24.90 23.06 6.87
CA ALA A 135 23.96 22.33 7.72
C ALA A 135 22.51 22.43 7.21
N ARG A 136 22.11 23.61 6.69
CA ARG A 136 20.79 23.81 6.08
C ARG A 136 20.63 22.96 4.82
N ASP A 137 21.62 22.97 3.94
CA ASP A 137 21.57 22.23 2.68
C ASP A 137 21.56 20.72 2.94
N ALA A 138 22.33 20.25 3.92
CA ALA A 138 22.30 18.85 4.37
C ALA A 138 20.93 18.46 4.94
N ALA A 139 20.34 19.29 5.81
CA ALA A 139 19.00 19.03 6.35
C ALA A 139 17.93 18.99 5.25
N GLY A 140 18.00 19.87 4.26
CA GLY A 140 17.09 19.84 3.11
C GLY A 140 17.25 18.58 2.27
N ALA A 141 18.48 18.12 2.06
CA ALA A 141 18.75 16.87 1.33
C ALA A 141 18.24 15.64 2.09
N ASP A 142 18.41 15.58 3.42
CA ASP A 142 17.92 14.46 4.23
C ASP A 142 16.39 14.44 4.31
N GLN A 143 15.74 15.60 4.42
CA GLN A 143 14.28 15.70 4.34
C GLN A 143 13.75 15.15 3.01
N GLN A 144 14.34 15.55 1.88
CA GLN A 144 13.94 15.04 0.56
C GLN A 144 14.11 13.51 0.44
N ARG A 145 15.16 12.95 1.05
CA ARG A 145 15.35 11.48 1.08
C ARG A 145 14.27 10.80 1.91
N ALA A 146 13.92 11.35 3.07
CA ALA A 146 12.86 10.80 3.92
C ALA A 146 11.49 10.84 3.23
N GLU A 147 11.18 11.95 2.55
CA GLU A 147 9.97 12.10 1.72
C GLU A 147 9.96 11.11 0.55
N GLY A 148 11.09 10.95 -0.15
CA GLY A 148 11.25 9.98 -1.23
C GLY A 148 11.06 8.53 -0.78
N ALA A 149 11.68 8.14 0.33
CA ALA A 149 11.53 6.81 0.92
C ALA A 149 10.06 6.53 1.33
N THR A 150 9.40 7.53 1.93
CA THR A 150 7.97 7.44 2.27
C THR A 150 7.09 7.31 1.02
N GLY A 151 7.45 8.00 -0.07
CA GLY A 151 6.77 7.89 -1.36
C GLY A 151 6.87 6.49 -1.96
N GLU A 152 8.07 5.90 -1.97
CA GLU A 152 8.28 4.52 -2.44
C GLU A 152 7.53 3.50 -1.58
N LEU A 153 7.51 3.69 -0.25
CA LEU A 153 6.74 2.82 0.65
C LEU A 153 5.24 2.80 0.30
N ARG A 154 4.64 3.98 0.06
CA ARG A 154 3.22 4.07 -0.35
C ARG A 154 2.98 3.39 -1.70
N LYS A 155 3.93 3.51 -2.63
CA LYS A 155 3.85 2.86 -3.94
C LYS A 155 3.88 1.34 -3.80
N LEU A 156 4.79 0.79 -2.98
CA LEU A 156 4.84 -0.63 -2.69
C LEU A 156 3.55 -1.14 -2.01
N ASP A 157 3.01 -0.38 -1.03
CA ASP A 157 1.74 -0.71 -0.39
C ASP A 157 0.58 -0.78 -1.39
N THR A 158 0.46 0.19 -2.30
CA THR A 158 -0.57 0.14 -3.36
C THR A 158 -0.40 -1.06 -4.29
N GLN A 159 0.84 -1.41 -4.67
CA GLN A 159 1.12 -2.59 -5.48
C GLN A 159 0.76 -3.89 -4.74
N LEU A 160 1.05 -3.97 -3.44
CA LEU A 160 0.73 -5.10 -2.60
C LEU A 160 -0.78 -5.28 -2.45
N GLN A 161 -1.52 -4.20 -2.20
CA GLN A 161 -2.98 -4.23 -2.14
C GLN A 161 -3.60 -4.67 -3.46
N GLN A 162 -3.09 -4.17 -4.59
CA GLN A 162 -3.55 -4.60 -5.92
C GLN A 162 -3.28 -6.09 -6.17
N ALA A 163 -2.09 -6.57 -5.79
CA ALA A 163 -1.74 -7.99 -5.94
C ALA A 163 -2.64 -8.89 -5.07
N ARG A 164 -2.93 -8.48 -3.83
CA ARG A 164 -3.86 -9.19 -2.93
C ARG A 164 -5.28 -9.22 -3.49
N ALA A 165 -5.81 -8.08 -3.95
CA ALA A 165 -7.13 -8.03 -4.58
C ALA A 165 -7.22 -8.92 -5.83
N THR A 166 -6.15 -8.99 -6.62
CA THR A 166 -6.08 -9.87 -7.79
C THR A 166 -6.09 -11.36 -7.38
N LEU A 167 -5.36 -11.72 -6.33
CA LEU A 167 -5.35 -13.07 -5.78
C LEU A 167 -6.73 -13.45 -5.24
N ASP A 168 -7.39 -12.58 -4.48
CA ASP A 168 -8.71 -12.83 -3.92
C ASP A 168 -9.76 -13.03 -5.02
N ALA A 169 -9.71 -12.22 -6.07
CA ALA A 169 -10.58 -12.39 -7.24
C ALA A 169 -10.33 -13.74 -7.97
N ALA A 170 -9.07 -14.14 -8.10
CA ALA A 170 -8.72 -15.44 -8.69
C ALA A 170 -9.23 -16.62 -7.85
N VAL A 171 -9.10 -16.54 -6.52
CA VAL A 171 -9.63 -17.55 -5.60
C VAL A 171 -11.15 -17.62 -5.67
N ALA A 172 -11.84 -16.47 -5.67
CA ALA A 172 -13.30 -16.43 -5.79
C ALA A 172 -13.79 -17.04 -7.12
N ALA A 173 -13.07 -16.80 -8.22
CA ALA A 173 -13.38 -17.40 -9.52
C ALA A 173 -13.18 -18.93 -9.52
N ASP A 174 -12.10 -19.42 -8.92
CA ASP A 174 -11.83 -20.85 -8.78
C ASP A 174 -12.87 -21.54 -7.90
N ASP A 175 -13.27 -20.91 -6.78
CA ASP A 175 -14.29 -21.45 -5.88
C ASP A 175 -15.67 -21.48 -6.55
N ALA A 176 -16.02 -20.44 -7.31
CA ALA A 176 -17.22 -20.44 -8.12
C ALA A 176 -17.21 -21.61 -9.12
N ARG A 177 -16.11 -21.82 -9.85
CA ARG A 177 -15.98 -22.94 -10.81
C ARG A 177 -16.19 -24.29 -10.12
N ARG A 178 -15.56 -24.52 -8.97
CA ARG A 178 -15.73 -25.76 -8.20
C ARG A 178 -17.16 -25.96 -7.71
N GLN A 179 -17.84 -24.88 -7.33
CA GLN A 179 -19.24 -24.93 -6.94
C GLN A 179 -20.14 -25.36 -8.12
N TRP A 180 -19.93 -24.77 -9.30
CA TRP A 180 -20.66 -25.17 -10.52
C TRP A 180 -20.44 -26.65 -10.87
N GLU A 181 -19.21 -27.14 -10.77
CA GLU A 181 -18.87 -28.55 -11.00
C GLU A 181 -19.57 -29.48 -9.99
N ALA A 182 -19.56 -29.10 -8.70
CA ALA A 182 -20.23 -29.86 -7.65
C ALA A 182 -21.76 -29.90 -7.84
N ASP A 183 -22.36 -28.77 -8.24
CA ASP A 183 -23.80 -28.68 -8.49
C ASP A 183 -24.21 -29.50 -9.72
N ALA A 184 -23.39 -29.49 -10.77
CA ALA A 184 -23.59 -30.33 -11.96
C ALA A 184 -23.51 -31.83 -11.60
N HIS A 185 -22.49 -32.23 -10.85
CA HIS A 185 -22.35 -33.63 -10.39
C HIS A 185 -23.51 -34.05 -9.47
N ALA A 186 -23.95 -33.18 -8.57
CA ALA A 186 -25.11 -33.45 -7.72
C ALA A 186 -26.41 -33.58 -8.53
N ALA A 187 -26.57 -32.81 -9.60
CA ALA A 187 -27.71 -32.93 -10.51
C ALA A 187 -27.67 -34.26 -11.30
N GLU A 188 -26.49 -34.68 -11.74
CA GLU A 188 -26.29 -35.97 -12.42
C GLU A 188 -26.63 -37.16 -11.51
N LEU A 189 -26.18 -37.13 -10.26
CA LEU A 189 -26.54 -38.15 -9.26
C LEU A 189 -28.06 -38.22 -9.04
N ARG A 190 -28.72 -37.06 -8.87
CA ARG A 190 -30.19 -37.00 -8.73
C ARG A 190 -30.91 -37.58 -9.95
N ALA A 191 -30.46 -37.22 -11.16
CA ALA A 191 -31.04 -37.76 -12.39
C ALA A 191 -30.85 -39.28 -12.52
N SER A 192 -29.70 -39.80 -12.08
CA SER A 192 -29.40 -41.24 -12.04
C SER A 192 -30.29 -41.97 -11.02
N ASP A 193 -30.45 -41.42 -9.82
CA ASP A 193 -31.34 -41.96 -8.79
C ASP A 193 -32.80 -41.96 -9.24
N ASP A 194 -33.26 -40.88 -9.86
CA ASP A 194 -34.62 -40.78 -10.42
C ASP A 194 -34.86 -41.79 -11.54
N ALA A 195 -33.85 -42.06 -12.38
CA ALA A 195 -33.93 -43.10 -13.41
C ALA A 195 -33.98 -44.50 -12.80
N ARG A 196 -33.17 -44.76 -11.77
CA ARG A 196 -33.17 -46.03 -11.03
C ARG A 196 -34.50 -46.28 -10.34
N GLN A 197 -35.07 -45.28 -9.69
CA GLN A 197 -36.38 -45.38 -9.05
C GLN A 197 -37.49 -45.69 -10.06
N ARG A 198 -37.47 -45.03 -11.24
CA ARG A 198 -38.41 -45.34 -12.33
C ARG A 198 -38.26 -46.75 -12.88
N ALA A 199 -37.04 -47.25 -13.03
CA ALA A 199 -36.80 -48.63 -13.46
C ALA A 199 -37.31 -49.65 -12.42
N MET A 200 -37.08 -49.38 -11.12
CA MET A 200 -37.58 -50.22 -10.03
C MET A 200 -39.10 -50.23 -9.95
N SER A 201 -39.76 -49.06 -10.07
CA SER A 201 -41.21 -48.97 -10.03
C SER A 201 -41.86 -49.63 -11.26
N ALA A 202 -41.30 -49.46 -12.46
CA ALA A 202 -41.76 -50.16 -13.67
C ALA A 202 -41.65 -51.69 -13.51
N THR A 203 -40.51 -52.17 -12.98
CA THR A 203 -40.31 -53.61 -12.72
C THR A 203 -41.33 -54.14 -11.71
N SER A 204 -41.65 -53.38 -10.66
CA SER A 204 -42.67 -53.78 -9.68
C SER A 204 -44.09 -53.80 -10.25
N ALA A 205 -44.40 -52.88 -11.17
CA ALA A 205 -45.69 -52.84 -11.86
C ALA A 205 -45.87 -54.05 -12.78
N ASP A 206 -44.83 -54.43 -13.54
CA ASP A 206 -44.84 -55.62 -14.40
C ASP A 206 -45.08 -56.91 -13.59
N TRP A 207 -44.38 -57.08 -12.45
CA TRP A 207 -44.60 -58.22 -11.56
C TRP A 207 -46.04 -58.27 -10.99
N SER A 208 -46.61 -57.13 -10.64
CA SER A 208 -47.98 -57.06 -10.13
C SER A 208 -49.03 -57.41 -11.20
N ALA A 209 -48.82 -56.97 -12.45
CA ALA A 209 -49.68 -57.32 -13.57
C ALA A 209 -49.63 -58.82 -13.89
N GLN A 210 -48.45 -59.43 -13.75
CA GLN A 210 -48.25 -60.85 -14.01
C GLN A 210 -48.84 -61.76 -12.91
N ALA A 211 -48.79 -61.32 -11.65
CA ALA A 211 -49.42 -62.02 -10.52
C ALA A 211 -50.96 -61.97 -10.55
N GLY A 212 -51.56 -60.87 -11.04
CA GLY A 212 -53.01 -60.74 -11.19
C GLY A 212 -53.61 -61.47 -12.40
N ALA A 213 -52.76 -61.93 -13.33
CA ALA A 213 -53.16 -62.67 -14.53
C ALA A 213 -53.04 -64.20 -14.39
N ALA A 214 -52.67 -64.71 -13.21
CA ALA A 214 -52.66 -66.13 -12.93
C ALA A 214 -54.12 -66.63 -12.66
N PRO A 215 -54.64 -67.61 -13.43
CA PRO A 215 -56.01 -68.11 -13.34
C PRO A 215 -56.29 -68.96 -12.10
#